data_AF-A0A1J5JLB2-F1
#
_entry.id   AF-A0A1J5JLB2-F1
#
_cell.length_a   1.000
_cell.length_b   1.000
_cell.length_c   1.000
_cell.angle_alpha   90.00
_cell.angle_beta   90.00
_cell.angle_gamma   90.00
#
_symmetry.space_group_name_H-M   'P 1'
#
loop_
_entity.id
_entity.type
_entity.pdbx_description
1 polymer ?
#
loop_
_entity_poly.entity_id
_entity_poly.type
_entity_poly.pdbx_seq_one_letter_code
_entity_poly.pdbx_strand_id
1 'polypeptide(L)'
;MSFFIKEKTEEGGTKKNNRWLPLSFLVLVLLLIATSIASFYFYTQYKKSTFDQAKVNQNEVEQIREKIGKLIELPDEIPTLATINDKAKLEKSAFFNKAENGDKVLLFTNAKRAILYRPSTGKIIDVTVINMTDSTQSTTSSADVQNTQGAEDISKESVPTEEVATPPVETPASPKITLYNGSMKIGVTNGLEDEIIAKFPEVTIEKKEKAVRSDYTETEVIDLSGKNMDMVQKLAEFVGGKVVTELPAGEINPGTDILIIVGQK
;
A
#
# COMPACT_ATOMS: atom_id res chain seq x y z
N MET A 1 -85.52 -27.48 -40.48
CA MET A 1 -84.88 -26.74 -39.37
C MET A 1 -83.39 -27.06 -39.41
N SER A 2 -82.52 -26.09 -39.11
CA SER A 2 -81.03 -26.09 -39.05
C SER A 2 -80.32 -27.46 -39.13
N PHE A 3 -79.27 -27.67 -39.94
CA PHE A 3 -77.87 -27.22 -39.79
C PHE A 3 -77.08 -27.83 -40.99
N PHE A 4 -75.87 -27.42 -41.42
CA PHE A 4 -75.12 -26.16 -41.35
C PHE A 4 -74.07 -26.19 -42.49
N ILE A 5 -73.47 -25.04 -42.74
CA ILE A 5 -72.56 -24.66 -43.84
C ILE A 5 -71.54 -25.72 -44.32
N LYS A 6 -71.43 -25.82 -45.65
CA LYS A 6 -70.33 -26.45 -46.40
C LYS A 6 -69.08 -25.56 -46.34
N GLU A 7 -68.12 -25.87 -45.47
CA GLU A 7 -66.86 -25.13 -45.45
C GLU A 7 -65.96 -25.48 -46.64
N LYS A 8 -65.36 -24.42 -47.18
CA LYS A 8 -64.42 -24.42 -48.31
C LYS A 8 -63.02 -24.45 -47.74
N THR A 9 -62.29 -25.55 -47.90
CA THR A 9 -60.86 -25.60 -47.57
C THR A 9 -60.09 -24.66 -48.50
N GLU A 10 -59.69 -23.49 -48.00
CA GLU A 10 -58.77 -22.60 -48.70
C GLU A 10 -57.31 -23.05 -48.46
N GLU A 11 -56.50 -23.01 -49.52
CA GLU A 11 -55.10 -23.43 -49.47
C GLU A 11 -54.26 -22.42 -48.68
N GLY A 12 -54.03 -22.73 -47.41
CA GLY A 12 -53.07 -22.02 -46.56
C GLY A 12 -51.62 -22.26 -47.02
N GLY A 13 -51.21 -21.57 -48.09
CA GLY A 13 -49.86 -21.64 -48.64
C GLY A 13 -48.79 -21.25 -47.60
N THR A 14 -48.16 -22.25 -46.98
CA THR A 14 -47.08 -22.04 -46.03
C THR A 14 -45.84 -21.50 -46.75
N LYS A 15 -45.66 -20.18 -46.73
CA LYS A 15 -44.38 -19.55 -47.11
C LYS A 15 -43.31 -20.05 -46.13
N LYS A 16 -42.59 -21.09 -46.55
CA LYS A 16 -41.43 -21.65 -45.85
C LYS A 16 -40.34 -20.60 -45.78
N ASN A 17 -40.37 -19.82 -44.70
CA ASN A 17 -39.36 -18.85 -44.35
C ASN A 17 -38.08 -19.61 -43.95
N ASN A 18 -37.26 -19.92 -44.95
CA ASN A 18 -35.88 -20.35 -44.77
C ASN A 18 -35.11 -19.25 -44.02
N ARG A 19 -35.24 -19.22 -42.69
CA ARG A 19 -34.31 -18.56 -41.78
C ARG A 19 -33.02 -19.37 -41.77
N TRP A 20 -32.32 -19.36 -42.91
CA TRP A 20 -30.88 -19.58 -42.90
C TRP A 20 -30.33 -18.66 -41.81
N LEU A 21 -29.62 -19.24 -40.82
CA LEU A 21 -28.84 -18.42 -39.89
C LEU A 21 -27.99 -17.51 -40.79
N PRO A 22 -28.16 -16.17 -40.73
CA PRO A 22 -27.44 -15.31 -41.65
C PRO A 22 -25.96 -15.55 -41.40
N LEU A 23 -25.15 -15.65 -42.46
CA LEU A 23 -23.73 -15.98 -42.35
C LEU A 23 -23.01 -15.05 -41.34
N SER A 24 -23.49 -13.80 -41.24
CA SER A 24 -23.17 -12.82 -40.19
C SER A 24 -23.26 -13.35 -38.74
N PHE A 25 -24.29 -14.11 -38.38
CA PHE A 25 -24.44 -14.71 -37.04
C PHE A 25 -23.39 -15.79 -36.77
N LEU A 26 -23.05 -16.61 -37.77
CA LEU A 26 -22.00 -17.62 -37.63
C LEU A 26 -20.61 -16.96 -37.51
N VAL A 27 -20.37 -15.88 -38.26
CA VAL A 27 -19.17 -15.04 -38.14
C VAL A 27 -19.10 -14.36 -36.76
N LEU A 28 -20.23 -13.84 -36.24
CA LEU A 28 -20.30 -13.23 -34.91
C LEU A 28 -19.96 -14.22 -33.80
N VAL A 29 -20.50 -15.44 -33.86
CA VAL A 29 -20.20 -16.51 -32.88
C VAL A 29 -18.73 -16.91 -32.95
N LEU A 30 -18.15 -17.02 -34.15
CA LEU A 30 -16.73 -17.34 -34.32
C LEU A 30 -15.82 -16.21 -33.80
N LEU A 31 -16.21 -14.95 -33.99
CA LEU A 31 -15.53 -13.78 -33.40
C LEU A 31 -15.55 -13.83 -31.86
N LEU A 32 -16.70 -14.13 -31.25
CA LEU A 32 -16.84 -14.23 -29.79
C LEU A 32 -16.01 -15.37 -29.19
N ILE A 33 -15.89 -16.49 -29.90
CA ILE A 33 -15.01 -17.60 -29.50
C ILE A 33 -13.54 -17.16 -29.58
N ALA A 34 -13.13 -16.49 -30.65
CA ALA A 34 -11.76 -15.98 -30.81
C ALA A 34 -11.38 -14.97 -29.71
N THR A 35 -12.26 -14.01 -29.38
CA THR A 35 -12.02 -13.06 -28.29
C THR A 35 -11.95 -13.75 -26.94
N SER A 36 -12.79 -14.77 -26.69
CA SER A 36 -12.77 -15.53 -25.43
C SER A 36 -11.46 -16.30 -25.24
N ILE A 37 -10.94 -16.93 -26.30
CA ILE A 37 -9.63 -17.62 -26.28
C ILE A 37 -8.49 -16.62 -26.04
N ALA A 38 -8.51 -15.47 -26.73
CA ALA A 38 -7.51 -14.43 -26.54
C ALA A 38 -7.53 -13.85 -25.11
N SER A 39 -8.72 -13.58 -24.56
CA SER A 39 -8.88 -13.13 -23.16
C SER A 39 -8.37 -14.15 -22.16
N PHE A 40 -8.63 -15.46 -22.36
CA PHE A 40 -8.10 -16.52 -21.50
C PHE A 40 -6.56 -16.60 -21.57
N TYR A 41 -5.98 -16.47 -22.76
CA TYR A 41 -4.53 -16.44 -22.95
C TYR A 41 -3.87 -15.22 -22.29
N PHE A 42 -4.46 -14.02 -22.43
CA PHE A 42 -3.96 -12.82 -21.75
C PHE A 42 -4.13 -12.89 -20.23
N TYR A 43 -5.25 -13.42 -19.73
CA TYR A 43 -5.51 -13.58 -18.29
C TYR A 43 -4.50 -14.53 -17.63
N THR A 44 -4.17 -15.64 -18.31
CA THR A 44 -3.16 -16.60 -17.82
C THR A 44 -1.75 -16.00 -17.82
N GLN A 45 -1.38 -15.22 -18.84
CA GLN A 45 -0.10 -14.50 -18.86
C GLN A 45 -0.02 -13.38 -17.81
N TYR A 46 -1.11 -12.62 -17.58
CA TYR A 46 -1.12 -11.54 -16.59
C TYR A 46 -1.00 -12.07 -15.16
N LYS A 47 -1.73 -13.15 -14.81
CA LYS A 47 -1.62 -13.79 -13.49
C LYS A 47 -0.26 -14.44 -13.24
N LYS A 48 0.39 -14.97 -14.28
CA LYS A 48 1.72 -15.57 -14.15
C LYS A 48 2.77 -14.53 -13.74
N SER A 49 2.77 -13.37 -14.38
CA SER A 49 3.74 -12.29 -14.11
C SER A 49 3.67 -11.69 -12.69
N THR A 50 2.49 -11.66 -12.06
CA THR A 50 2.32 -11.17 -10.68
C THR A 50 2.68 -12.22 -9.63
N PHE A 51 2.34 -13.49 -9.87
CA PHE A 51 2.70 -14.60 -8.98
C PHE A 51 4.21 -14.92 -9.02
N ASP A 52 4.84 -14.82 -10.19
CA ASP A 52 6.27 -15.03 -10.34
C ASP A 52 7.08 -13.90 -9.68
N GLN A 53 6.68 -12.63 -9.80
CA GLN A 53 7.33 -11.52 -9.05
C GLN A 53 7.26 -11.69 -7.53
N ALA A 54 6.10 -12.12 -7.00
CA ALA A 54 5.94 -12.41 -5.59
C ALA A 54 6.91 -13.50 -5.10
N LYS A 55 7.04 -14.59 -5.86
CA LYS A 55 7.98 -15.67 -5.55
C LYS A 55 9.44 -15.24 -5.71
N VAL A 56 9.77 -14.44 -6.72
CA VAL A 56 11.11 -13.89 -6.93
C VAL A 56 11.51 -13.02 -5.73
N ASN A 57 10.64 -12.13 -5.26
CA ASN A 57 10.93 -11.27 -4.10
C ASN A 57 11.14 -12.10 -2.81
N GLN A 58 10.32 -13.13 -2.55
CA GLN A 58 10.54 -14.03 -1.41
C GLN A 58 11.85 -14.81 -1.51
N ASN A 59 12.19 -15.32 -2.71
CA ASN A 59 13.44 -16.04 -2.92
C ASN A 59 14.67 -15.13 -2.79
N GLU A 60 14.56 -13.87 -3.25
CA GLU A 60 15.60 -12.85 -3.10
C GLU A 60 15.87 -12.53 -1.62
N VAL A 61 14.82 -12.33 -0.81
CA VAL A 61 14.95 -12.09 0.64
C VAL A 61 15.69 -13.23 1.32
N GLU A 62 15.30 -14.48 1.10
CA GLU A 62 15.97 -15.64 1.72
C GLU A 62 17.41 -15.81 1.25
N GLN A 63 17.69 -15.66 -0.06
CA GLN A 63 19.06 -15.72 -0.58
C GLN A 63 19.97 -14.62 -0.01
N ILE A 64 19.43 -13.41 0.20
CA ILE A 64 20.18 -12.31 0.81
C ILE A 64 20.37 -12.57 2.32
N ARG A 65 19.33 -13.05 3.02
CA ARG A 65 19.41 -13.46 4.44
C ARG A 65 20.48 -14.54 4.64
N GLU A 66 20.53 -15.56 3.79
CA GLU A 66 21.53 -16.62 3.84
C GLU A 66 22.96 -16.10 3.59
N LYS A 67 23.14 -15.17 2.64
CA LYS A 67 24.44 -14.54 2.36
C LYS A 67 24.91 -13.66 3.52
N ILE A 68 24.02 -12.87 4.11
CA ILE A 68 24.34 -11.98 5.24
C ILE A 68 24.54 -12.79 6.53
N GLY A 69 23.78 -13.87 6.74
CA GLY A 69 23.94 -14.78 7.89
C GLY A 69 25.29 -15.50 7.95
N LYS A 70 26.03 -15.55 6.84
CA LYS A 70 27.43 -16.03 6.78
C LYS A 70 28.46 -14.95 7.16
N LEU A 71 28.04 -13.70 7.29
CA LEU A 71 28.88 -12.53 7.54
C LEU A 71 28.62 -11.92 8.93
N ILE A 72 27.39 -12.00 9.44
CA ILE A 72 26.97 -11.51 10.74
C ILE A 72 25.81 -12.35 11.29
N GLU A 73 25.70 -12.44 12.61
CA GLU A 73 24.53 -13.04 13.26
C GLU A 73 23.28 -12.18 13.01
N LEU A 74 22.25 -12.82 12.43
CA LEU A 74 20.98 -12.20 12.10
C LEU A 74 19.91 -12.52 13.14
N PRO A 75 18.99 -11.56 13.42
CA PRO A 75 17.80 -11.84 14.19
C PRO A 75 16.95 -12.96 13.56
N ASP A 76 16.23 -13.71 14.40
CA ASP A 76 15.30 -14.74 13.95
C ASP A 76 13.93 -14.15 13.56
N GLU A 77 13.97 -13.20 12.62
CA GLU A 77 12.80 -12.65 11.94
C GLU A 77 13.08 -12.50 10.43
N ILE A 78 12.01 -12.38 9.65
CA ILE A 78 12.11 -12.11 8.20
C ILE A 78 12.19 -10.59 8.02
N PRO A 79 13.29 -10.05 7.49
CA PRO A 79 13.45 -8.62 7.32
C PRO A 79 12.60 -8.07 6.17
N THR A 80 12.19 -6.81 6.30
CA THR A 80 11.64 -6.06 5.16
C THR A 80 12.80 -5.60 4.27
N LEU A 81 12.73 -5.90 2.97
CA LEU A 81 13.78 -5.60 2.00
C LEU A 81 13.40 -4.40 1.13
N ALA A 82 14.20 -3.33 1.20
CA ALA A 82 14.09 -2.17 0.31
C ALA A 82 15.33 -2.09 -0.61
N THR A 83 15.17 -1.49 -1.79
CA THR A 83 16.27 -1.24 -2.74
C THR A 83 16.50 0.26 -2.87
N ILE A 84 17.75 0.70 -2.76
CA ILE A 84 18.11 2.10 -2.95
C ILE A 84 18.12 2.41 -4.45
N ASN A 85 17.07 3.05 -4.93
CA ASN A 85 16.97 3.45 -6.34
C ASN A 85 17.68 4.77 -6.63
N ASP A 86 17.69 5.68 -5.65
CA ASP A 86 18.27 7.02 -5.77
C ASP A 86 18.84 7.48 -4.42
N LYS A 87 20.15 7.34 -4.24
CA LYS A 87 20.85 7.75 -3.01
C LYS A 87 20.76 9.24 -2.71
N ALA A 88 20.49 10.10 -3.70
CA ALA A 88 20.39 11.54 -3.48
C ALA A 88 19.08 11.96 -2.78
N LYS A 89 18.08 11.07 -2.77
CA LYS A 89 16.79 11.25 -2.08
C LYS A 89 16.74 10.59 -0.70
N LEU A 90 17.79 9.89 -0.30
CA LEU A 90 17.85 9.32 1.04
C LEU A 90 18.17 10.40 2.07
N GLU A 91 17.71 10.18 3.30
CA GLU A 91 18.11 10.99 4.44
C GLU A 91 19.63 10.98 4.61
N LYS A 92 20.20 12.12 4.99
CA LYS A 92 21.65 12.28 5.25
C LYS A 92 22.07 11.69 6.60
N SER A 93 21.50 10.55 6.97
CA SER A 93 21.88 9.82 8.18
C SER A 93 23.23 9.13 7.99
N ALA A 94 23.96 8.89 9.08
CA ALA A 94 25.29 8.28 9.01
C ALA A 94 25.29 6.92 8.29
N PHE A 95 24.19 6.16 8.44
CA PHE A 95 23.96 4.84 7.86
C PHE A 95 23.91 4.84 6.32
N PHE A 96 23.47 5.93 5.68
CA PHE A 96 23.40 6.03 4.22
C PHE A 96 24.62 6.69 3.56
N ASN A 97 25.59 7.19 4.34
CA ASN A 97 26.77 7.90 3.81
C ASN A 97 27.59 7.13 2.76
N LYS A 98 27.58 5.78 2.84
CA LYS A 98 28.32 4.89 1.93
C LYS A 98 27.41 4.17 0.92
N ALA A 99 26.13 4.50 0.88
CA ALA A 99 25.16 3.83 0.03
C ALA A 99 25.34 4.15 -1.46
N GLU A 100 25.06 3.15 -2.29
CA GLU A 100 25.05 3.21 -3.75
C GLU A 100 23.69 2.75 -4.29
N ASN A 101 23.34 3.19 -5.50
CA ASN A 101 22.11 2.75 -6.14
C ASN A 101 22.21 1.25 -6.45
N GLY A 102 21.20 0.48 -6.07
CA GLY A 102 21.19 -0.99 -6.11
C GLY A 102 21.59 -1.66 -4.79
N ASP A 103 22.06 -0.91 -3.78
CA ASP A 103 22.20 -1.44 -2.43
C ASP A 103 20.82 -1.81 -1.84
N LYS A 104 20.83 -2.79 -0.95
CA LYS A 104 19.65 -3.37 -0.31
C LYS A 104 19.65 -3.02 1.16
N VAL A 105 18.54 -2.51 1.66
CA VAL A 105 18.32 -2.26 3.09
C VAL A 105 17.46 -3.38 3.63
N LEU A 106 17.94 -4.08 4.65
CA LEU A 106 17.19 -5.08 5.40
C LEU A 106 16.78 -4.47 6.73
N LEU A 107 15.48 -4.30 6.94
CA LEU A 107 14.90 -3.74 8.15
C LEU A 107 14.33 -4.86 9.03
N PHE A 108 14.89 -4.96 10.24
CA PHE A 108 14.54 -5.92 11.30
C PHE A 108 13.79 -5.14 12.39
N THR A 109 12.47 -5.03 12.24
CA THR A 109 11.63 -4.12 13.05
C THR A 109 11.59 -4.55 14.51
N ASN A 110 11.43 -5.85 14.80
CA ASN A 110 11.33 -6.34 16.18
C ASN A 110 12.69 -6.29 16.90
N ALA A 111 13.76 -6.68 16.21
CA ALA A 111 15.12 -6.62 16.74
C ALA A 111 15.74 -5.20 16.70
N LYS A 112 14.97 -4.20 16.26
CA LYS A 112 15.36 -2.79 16.11
C LYS A 112 16.71 -2.62 15.39
N ARG A 113 16.90 -3.28 14.24
CA ARG A 113 18.16 -3.26 13.48
C ARG A 113 17.90 -2.96 12.00
N ALA A 114 18.80 -2.23 11.36
CA ALA A 114 18.84 -2.06 9.92
C ALA A 114 20.24 -2.43 9.39
N ILE A 115 20.28 -3.16 8.29
CA ILE A 115 21.52 -3.62 7.64
C ILE A 115 21.53 -3.11 6.20
N LEU A 116 22.58 -2.39 5.82
CA LEU A 116 22.82 -1.97 4.45
C LEU A 116 23.76 -2.98 3.79
N TYR A 117 23.30 -3.65 2.74
CA TYR A 117 24.01 -4.71 2.04
C TYR A 117 24.18 -4.38 0.56
N ARG A 118 25.36 -4.67 -0.01
CA ARG A 118 25.68 -4.45 -1.42
C ARG A 118 25.75 -5.76 -2.20
N PRO A 119 24.71 -6.12 -2.98
CA PRO A 119 24.67 -7.40 -3.70
C PRO A 119 25.83 -7.60 -4.68
N SER A 120 26.31 -6.53 -5.32
CA SER A 120 27.39 -6.57 -6.31
C SER A 120 28.77 -6.96 -5.75
N THR A 121 28.97 -6.80 -4.44
CA THR A 121 30.25 -7.14 -3.77
C THR A 121 30.09 -8.18 -2.66
N GLY A 122 28.86 -8.55 -2.31
CA GLY A 122 28.57 -9.47 -1.21
C GLY A 122 28.89 -8.91 0.17
N LYS A 123 28.93 -7.58 0.34
CA LYS A 123 29.38 -6.93 1.58
C LYS A 123 28.24 -6.27 2.34
N ILE A 124 28.31 -6.35 3.67
CA ILE A 124 27.61 -5.43 4.56
C ILE A 124 28.38 -4.10 4.52
N ILE A 125 27.68 -3.02 4.16
CA ILE A 125 28.23 -1.67 4.06
C ILE A 125 28.12 -0.95 5.40
N ASP A 126 26.99 -1.12 6.10
CA ASP A 126 26.74 -0.57 7.43
C ASP A 126 25.66 -1.35 8.20
N VAL A 127 25.63 -1.22 9.52
CA VAL A 127 24.62 -1.79 10.43
C VAL A 127 24.31 -0.76 11.50
N THR A 128 23.03 -0.39 11.64
CA THR A 128 22.56 0.50 12.70
C THR A 128 21.47 -0.14 13.53
N VAL A 129 21.29 0.35 14.76
CA VAL A 129 20.02 0.20 15.48
C VAL A 129 19.01 1.20 14.91
N ILE A 130 17.72 0.84 14.89
CA ILE A 130 16.64 1.79 14.62
C ILE A 130 16.09 2.33 15.93
N ASN A 131 16.34 3.62 16.15
CA ASN A 131 15.60 4.39 17.14
C ASN A 131 14.39 4.97 16.42
N MET A 132 13.19 4.56 16.79
CA MET A 132 11.96 5.23 16.38
C MET A 132 11.87 6.55 17.16
N THR A 133 12.60 7.55 16.69
CA THR A 133 12.34 8.96 16.98
C THR A 133 11.43 9.49 15.88
N ASP A 134 10.32 10.13 16.24
CA ASP A 134 9.40 10.77 15.30
C ASP A 134 10.06 11.98 14.62
N SER A 135 10.92 11.70 13.65
CA SER A 135 11.67 12.69 12.87
C SER A 135 10.78 13.39 11.84
N THR A 136 9.88 14.21 12.36
CA THR A 136 9.38 15.34 11.59
C THR A 136 10.57 16.27 11.33
N GLN A 137 10.96 16.46 10.06
CA GLN A 137 11.33 17.76 9.45
C GLN A 137 12.41 17.68 8.35
N SER A 138 11.95 17.97 7.13
CA SER A 138 12.56 18.78 6.06
C SER A 138 14.09 18.93 5.90
N THR A 139 14.55 18.68 4.67
CA THR A 139 15.76 19.29 4.10
C THR A 139 15.58 20.76 3.74
N THR A 140 16.59 21.62 3.94
CA THR A 140 17.13 22.59 2.94
C THR A 140 18.50 23.15 3.37
N SER A 141 19.34 23.50 2.40
CA SER A 141 20.75 23.91 2.52
C SER A 141 21.12 24.91 1.41
N SER A 142 22.03 25.88 1.55
CA SER A 142 22.77 26.39 2.73
C SER A 142 23.51 27.71 2.39
N ALA A 143 23.96 28.42 3.44
CA ALA A 143 25.07 29.39 3.46
C ALA A 143 24.91 30.80 2.83
N ASP A 144 25.22 31.83 3.64
CA ASP A 144 26.42 32.66 3.40
C ASP A 144 27.09 33.04 4.75
N VAL A 145 28.32 33.57 4.70
CA VAL A 145 29.33 33.73 5.77
C VAL A 145 29.36 35.23 6.18
N GLN A 146 29.70 35.68 7.41
CA GLN A 146 31.08 35.80 7.90
C GLN A 146 31.19 36.45 9.31
N ASN A 147 31.86 35.76 10.25
CA ASN A 147 32.83 36.25 11.26
C ASN A 147 32.56 37.55 12.08
N THR A 148 32.45 37.45 13.43
CA THR A 148 33.50 37.92 14.39
C THR A 148 33.13 37.66 15.87
N GLN A 149 34.11 37.82 16.76
CA GLN A 149 34.17 37.30 18.13
C GLN A 149 34.20 38.43 19.19
N GLY A 150 33.54 38.19 20.32
CA GLY A 150 33.58 39.01 21.55
C GLY A 150 32.20 39.13 22.19
N ALA A 151 31.99 39.32 23.49
CA ALA A 151 32.77 39.10 24.71
C ALA A 151 31.84 39.56 25.85
N GLU A 152 31.49 38.66 26.77
CA GLU A 152 31.06 38.92 28.16
C GLU A 152 29.73 39.66 28.48
N ASP A 153 29.13 39.16 29.58
CA ASP A 153 28.44 39.87 30.67
C ASP A 153 26.91 40.06 30.77
N ILE A 154 26.31 39.19 31.61
CA ILE A 154 25.43 39.48 32.77
C ILE A 154 24.08 40.22 32.56
N SER A 155 23.03 39.39 32.49
CA SER A 155 21.74 39.44 33.19
C SER A 155 21.16 40.75 33.79
N LYS A 156 19.90 41.02 33.46
CA LYS A 156 18.72 41.17 34.35
C LYS A 156 17.45 41.08 33.49
N GLU A 157 16.50 40.18 33.74
CA GLU A 157 15.50 40.21 34.83
C GLU A 157 14.62 41.48 34.78
N SER A 158 13.31 41.51 34.54
CA SER A 158 12.31 40.61 33.91
C SER A 158 10.91 41.21 34.19
N VAL A 159 10.06 41.36 33.16
CA VAL A 159 8.56 41.36 33.25
C VAL A 159 7.89 42.60 33.92
N PRO A 160 6.63 43.01 33.58
CA PRO A 160 5.77 42.68 32.42
C PRO A 160 5.38 43.89 31.54
N THR A 161 5.03 43.61 30.27
CA THR A 161 3.90 44.28 29.59
C THR A 161 3.02 43.18 29.01
N GLU A 162 1.72 43.20 29.33
CA GLU A 162 0.76 42.26 28.76
C GLU A 162 0.49 42.59 27.29
N GLU A 163 1.10 41.85 26.37
CA GLU A 163 0.68 41.81 24.97
C GLU A 163 -0.16 40.55 24.75
N VAL A 164 -1.40 40.75 24.29
CA VAL A 164 -2.42 39.70 24.19
C VAL A 164 -2.05 38.73 23.06
N ALA A 165 -1.36 37.65 23.43
CA ALA A 165 -1.12 36.53 22.53
C ALA A 165 -2.45 35.83 22.21
N THR A 166 -2.97 36.07 21.00
CA THR A 166 -3.93 35.15 20.38
C THR A 166 -3.28 33.77 20.31
N PRO A 167 -3.96 32.68 20.71
CA PRO A 167 -3.38 31.34 20.61
C PRO A 167 -3.00 31.05 19.15
N PRO A 168 -1.90 30.32 18.90
CA PRO A 168 -1.55 29.89 17.55
C PRO A 168 -2.74 29.14 16.96
N VAL A 169 -3.12 29.47 15.72
CA VAL A 169 -4.08 28.66 14.98
C VAL A 169 -3.38 27.34 14.66
N GLU A 170 -3.68 26.32 15.47
CA GLU A 170 -3.20 24.96 15.24
C GLU A 170 -3.75 24.48 13.88
N THR A 171 -2.88 24.38 12.88
CA THR A 171 -3.20 23.69 11.64
C THR A 171 -3.63 22.26 11.99
N PRO A 172 -4.85 21.81 11.63
CA PRO A 172 -5.32 20.50 12.03
C PRO A 172 -4.41 19.42 11.45
N ALA A 173 -3.84 18.60 12.33
CA ALA A 173 -2.97 17.50 11.92
C ALA A 173 -3.78 16.48 11.11
N SER A 174 -3.32 16.18 9.89
CA SER A 174 -3.90 15.15 9.02
C SER A 174 -3.79 13.76 9.69
N PRO A 175 -4.88 12.97 9.79
CA PRO A 175 -4.84 11.66 10.44
C PRO A 175 -3.84 10.73 9.78
N LYS A 176 -3.00 10.06 10.60
CA LYS A 176 -2.03 9.08 10.13
C LYS A 176 -2.65 7.68 10.06
N ILE A 177 -2.46 7.00 8.94
CA ILE A 177 -3.04 5.68 8.67
C ILE A 177 -1.95 4.65 8.45
N THR A 178 -2.10 3.47 9.07
CA THR A 178 -1.37 2.25 8.70
C THR A 178 -2.28 1.29 7.93
N LEU A 179 -1.75 0.67 6.87
CA LEU A 179 -2.45 -0.42 6.16
C LEU A 179 -1.80 -1.78 6.48
N TYR A 180 -2.57 -2.69 7.06
CA TYR A 180 -2.16 -4.08 7.30
C TYR A 180 -2.73 -4.98 6.20
N ASN A 181 -1.88 -5.79 5.56
CA ASN A 181 -2.38 -6.81 4.63
C ASN A 181 -2.93 -8.01 5.42
N GLY A 182 -4.24 -8.04 5.64
CA GLY A 182 -5.01 -9.14 6.24
C GLY A 182 -5.46 -10.21 5.25
N SER A 183 -4.96 -10.19 4.01
CA SER A 183 -5.39 -11.06 2.93
C SER A 183 -4.25 -11.96 2.42
N MET A 184 -4.61 -12.95 1.59
CA MET A 184 -3.64 -13.73 0.80
C MET A 184 -3.24 -13.03 -0.52
N LYS A 185 -3.77 -11.84 -0.81
CA LYS A 185 -3.50 -11.09 -2.04
C LYS A 185 -2.25 -10.22 -1.88
N ILE A 186 -1.33 -10.33 -2.83
CA ILE A 186 -0.05 -9.62 -2.81
C ILE A 186 -0.22 -8.25 -3.47
N GLY A 187 0.29 -7.20 -2.81
CA GLY A 187 0.18 -5.81 -3.29
C GLY A 187 -1.17 -5.15 -3.05
N VAL A 188 -2.13 -5.79 -2.35
CA VAL A 188 -3.47 -5.23 -2.11
C VAL A 188 -3.44 -3.89 -1.36
N THR A 189 -2.47 -3.71 -0.45
CA THR A 189 -2.24 -2.46 0.29
C THR A 189 -1.68 -1.33 -0.58
N ASN A 190 -1.02 -1.64 -1.70
CA ASN A 190 -0.53 -0.61 -2.63
C ASN A 190 -1.69 -0.01 -3.43
N GLY A 191 -2.56 -0.87 -4.01
CA GLY A 191 -3.74 -0.39 -4.74
C GLY A 191 -4.70 0.39 -3.83
N LEU A 192 -4.85 -0.06 -2.58
CA LEU A 192 -5.70 0.64 -1.61
C LEU A 192 -5.11 2.00 -1.17
N GLU A 193 -3.79 2.12 -1.04
CA GLU A 193 -3.12 3.40 -0.76
C GLU A 193 -3.38 4.43 -1.87
N ASP A 194 -3.19 4.04 -3.14
CA ASP A 194 -3.46 4.90 -4.30
C ASP A 194 -4.94 5.36 -4.32
N GLU A 195 -5.87 4.44 -4.03
CA GLU A 195 -7.31 4.70 -3.94
C GLU A 195 -7.68 5.64 -2.78
N ILE A 196 -7.08 5.46 -1.59
CA ILE A 196 -7.32 6.32 -0.42
C ILE A 196 -6.77 7.72 -0.66
N ILE A 197 -5.51 7.86 -1.11
CA ILE A 197 -4.89 9.18 -1.35
C ILE A 197 -5.66 9.96 -2.43
N ALA A 198 -6.20 9.28 -3.44
CA ALA A 198 -7.02 9.89 -4.49
C ALA A 198 -8.42 10.36 -4.01
N LYS A 199 -8.90 9.87 -2.86
CA LYS A 199 -10.24 10.20 -2.33
C LYS A 199 -10.25 10.99 -1.03
N PHE A 200 -9.20 10.87 -0.23
CA PHE A 200 -9.04 11.51 1.06
C PHE A 200 -7.66 12.20 1.11
N PRO A 201 -7.43 13.28 0.34
CA PRO A 201 -6.16 14.02 0.37
C PRO A 201 -5.84 14.63 1.75
N GLU A 202 -6.81 14.64 2.68
CA GLU A 202 -6.65 15.06 4.08
C GLU A 202 -6.05 13.99 5.03
N VAL A 203 -5.80 12.75 4.56
CA VAL A 203 -5.13 11.70 5.37
C VAL A 203 -3.73 11.38 4.85
N THR A 204 -2.87 10.88 5.73
CA THR A 204 -1.51 10.43 5.36
C THR A 204 -1.37 8.93 5.60
N ILE A 205 -1.01 8.15 4.57
CA ILE A 205 -0.57 6.78 4.75
C ILE A 205 0.87 6.81 5.26
N GLU A 206 1.10 6.43 6.52
CA GLU A 206 2.41 6.47 7.15
C GLU A 206 3.22 5.20 6.84
N LYS A 207 2.56 4.03 6.84
CA LYS A 207 3.21 2.74 6.61
C LYS A 207 2.25 1.63 6.18
N LYS A 208 2.85 0.59 5.60
CA LYS A 208 2.17 -0.65 5.18
C LYS A 208 2.91 -1.85 5.76
N GLU A 209 2.18 -2.73 6.45
CA GLU A 209 2.75 -3.91 7.10
C GLU A 209 1.90 -5.16 6.74
N LYS A 210 2.33 -6.33 7.20
CA LYS A 210 1.55 -7.55 7.12
C LYS A 210 0.78 -7.72 8.42
N ALA A 211 -0.51 -8.02 8.36
CA ALA A 211 -1.25 -8.46 9.53
C ALA A 211 -0.68 -9.78 10.07
N VAL A 212 -0.87 -10.03 11.36
CA VAL A 212 -0.52 -11.30 12.00
C VAL A 212 -1.34 -12.45 11.39
N ARG A 213 -2.61 -12.16 11.05
CA ARG A 213 -3.53 -13.07 10.36
C ARG A 213 -3.78 -12.68 8.90
N SER A 214 -3.98 -13.67 8.02
CA SER A 214 -4.26 -13.44 6.58
C SER A 214 -5.62 -13.99 6.10
N ASP A 215 -6.51 -14.29 7.05
CA ASP A 215 -7.84 -14.89 6.87
C ASP A 215 -8.99 -13.89 7.06
N TYR A 216 -8.71 -12.58 7.11
CA TYR A 216 -9.75 -11.55 7.18
C TYR A 216 -10.60 -11.58 5.92
N THR A 217 -11.90 -11.90 6.04
CA THR A 217 -12.82 -11.95 4.90
C THR A 217 -13.22 -10.56 4.39
N GLU A 218 -13.31 -9.61 5.32
CA GLU A 218 -13.71 -8.22 5.09
C GLU A 218 -12.57 -7.28 5.49
N THR A 219 -12.56 -6.06 4.93
CA THR A 219 -11.64 -5.01 5.41
C THR A 219 -12.17 -4.44 6.72
N GLU A 220 -11.29 -4.25 7.69
CA GLU A 220 -11.63 -3.71 9.01
C GLU A 220 -10.90 -2.38 9.22
N VAL A 221 -11.62 -1.35 9.68
CA VAL A 221 -11.09 0.00 9.93
C VAL A 221 -11.25 0.32 11.41
N ILE A 222 -10.16 0.70 12.07
CA ILE A 222 -10.06 0.90 13.51
C ILE A 222 -9.54 2.31 13.80
N ASP A 223 -10.26 3.05 14.65
CA ASP A 223 -9.76 4.31 15.24
C ASP A 223 -8.92 3.97 16.48
N LEU A 224 -7.61 4.07 16.34
CA LEU A 224 -6.66 3.82 17.43
C LEU A 224 -6.46 5.06 18.30
N SER A 225 -6.75 6.25 17.77
CA SER A 225 -6.66 7.54 18.46
C SER A 225 -7.87 7.86 19.34
N GLY A 226 -9.05 7.30 18.99
CA GLY A 226 -10.35 7.67 19.53
C GLY A 226 -10.86 9.06 19.12
N LYS A 227 -10.22 9.70 18.12
CA LYS A 227 -10.48 11.09 17.68
C LYS A 227 -10.96 11.20 16.23
N ASN A 228 -10.98 10.10 15.50
CA ASN A 228 -11.08 10.08 14.04
C ASN A 228 -12.30 9.27 13.55
N MET A 229 -13.30 9.05 14.39
CA MET A 229 -14.43 8.16 14.07
C MET A 229 -15.22 8.58 12.81
N ASP A 230 -15.45 9.87 12.58
CA ASP A 230 -16.07 10.38 11.34
C ASP A 230 -15.25 10.03 10.08
N MET A 231 -13.92 10.02 10.20
CA MET A 231 -13.01 9.63 9.11
C MET A 231 -13.00 8.11 8.92
N VAL A 232 -12.95 7.36 10.02
CA VAL A 232 -12.99 5.90 10.04
C VAL A 232 -14.28 5.35 9.43
N GLN A 233 -15.43 5.98 9.67
CA GLN A 233 -16.67 5.60 9.03
C GLN A 233 -16.64 5.81 7.51
N LYS A 234 -16.19 6.99 7.04
CA LYS A 234 -16.04 7.27 5.59
C LYS A 234 -15.06 6.32 4.91
N LEU A 235 -13.94 6.02 5.57
CA LEU A 235 -12.96 5.06 5.09
C LEU A 235 -13.57 3.65 5.01
N ALA A 236 -14.27 3.18 6.05
CA ALA A 236 -14.94 1.88 6.04
C ALA A 236 -15.95 1.75 4.89
N GLU A 237 -16.78 2.78 4.68
CA GLU A 237 -17.74 2.84 3.56
C GLU A 237 -17.01 2.80 2.21
N PHE A 238 -15.97 3.61 2.01
CA PHE A 238 -15.19 3.67 0.78
C PHE A 238 -14.48 2.35 0.44
N VAL A 239 -13.75 1.78 1.42
CA VAL A 239 -13.03 0.52 1.22
C VAL A 239 -13.96 -0.69 1.20
N GLY A 240 -15.28 -0.50 1.38
CA GLY A 240 -16.30 -1.54 1.48
C GLY A 240 -15.95 -2.57 2.57
N GLY A 241 -15.60 -2.04 3.75
CA GLY A 241 -15.29 -2.78 4.96
C GLY A 241 -16.24 -2.41 6.10
N LYS A 242 -15.81 -2.67 7.34
CA LYS A 242 -16.56 -2.30 8.56
C LYS A 242 -15.67 -1.56 9.55
N VAL A 243 -16.30 -0.72 10.37
CA VAL A 243 -15.66 -0.13 11.55
C VAL A 243 -15.58 -1.19 12.65
N VAL A 244 -14.42 -1.32 13.29
CA VAL A 244 -14.21 -2.16 14.47
C VAL A 244 -13.67 -1.27 15.60
N THR A 245 -14.24 -1.41 16.80
CA THR A 245 -13.94 -0.56 17.97
C THR A 245 -12.74 -1.03 18.78
N GLU A 246 -12.22 -2.22 18.51
CA GLU A 246 -11.11 -2.86 19.21
C GLU A 246 -10.12 -3.43 18.19
N LEU A 247 -8.84 -3.46 18.55
CA LEU A 247 -7.81 -4.10 17.73
C LEU A 247 -8.05 -5.62 17.71
N PRO A 248 -8.15 -6.29 16.54
CA PRO A 248 -8.41 -7.72 16.48
C PRO A 248 -7.38 -8.57 17.22
N ALA A 249 -7.84 -9.65 17.84
CA ALA A 249 -7.03 -10.49 18.72
C ALA A 249 -5.77 -11.04 18.02
N GLY A 250 -4.60 -10.70 18.58
CA GLY A 250 -3.29 -11.12 18.08
C GLY A 250 -2.60 -10.09 17.17
N GLU A 251 -3.30 -9.07 16.68
CA GLU A 251 -2.67 -7.96 15.95
C GLU A 251 -1.91 -7.01 16.90
N ILE A 252 -0.97 -6.25 16.34
CA ILE A 252 -0.14 -5.27 17.07
C ILE A 252 -0.64 -3.87 16.74
N ASN A 253 -0.69 -2.96 17.72
CA ASN A 253 -1.03 -1.57 17.46
C ASN A 253 0.15 -0.90 16.72
N PRO A 254 -0.05 -0.35 15.50
CA PRO A 254 1.01 0.24 14.70
C PRO A 254 1.54 1.59 15.22
N GLY A 255 0.86 2.25 16.17
CA GLY A 255 1.21 3.58 16.68
C GLY A 255 0.63 4.76 15.89
N THR A 256 -0.26 4.51 14.92
CA THR A 256 -0.89 5.53 14.06
C THR A 256 -2.32 5.82 14.49
N ASP A 257 -2.93 6.91 14.03
CA ASP A 257 -4.29 7.30 14.44
C ASP A 257 -5.36 6.31 13.98
N ILE A 258 -5.20 5.78 12.77
CA ILE A 258 -6.11 4.83 12.13
C ILE A 258 -5.32 3.60 11.68
N LEU A 259 -5.94 2.43 11.79
CA LEU A 259 -5.48 1.19 11.17
C LEU A 259 -6.55 0.65 10.21
N ILE A 260 -6.12 0.21 9.03
CA ILE A 260 -6.96 -0.49 8.05
C ILE A 260 -6.36 -1.88 7.83
N ILE A 261 -7.08 -2.94 8.22
CA ILE A 261 -6.70 -4.33 7.96
C ILE A 261 -7.44 -4.78 6.69
N VAL A 262 -6.70 -4.95 5.59
CA VAL A 262 -7.26 -5.21 4.26
C VAL A 262 -7.63 -6.68 4.11
N GLY A 263 -8.93 -6.95 3.96
CA GLY A 263 -9.46 -8.31 3.85
C GLY A 263 -9.40 -8.92 2.45
N GLN A 264 -9.90 -10.15 2.32
CA GLN A 264 -9.75 -10.97 1.12
C GLN A 264 -10.60 -10.51 -0.07
N LYS A 265 -11.79 -9.93 0.14
CA LYS A 265 -12.70 -9.33 -0.87
C LYS A 265 -12.87 -10.09 -2.21
#